data_AF-A0A3D5YGR0-F1
#
_entry.id   AF-A0A3D5YGR0-F1
#
_cell.length_a   1.000
_cell.length_b   1.000
_cell.length_c   1.000
_cell.angle_alpha   90.00
_cell.angle_beta   90.00
_cell.angle_gamma   90.00
#
_symmetry.space_group_name_H-M   'P 1'
#
loop_
_entity.id
_entity.type
_entity.pdbx_description
1 polymer ?
#
loop_
_entity_poly.entity_id
_entity_poly.type
_entity_poly.pdbx_seq_one_letter_code
_entity_poly.pdbx_strand_id
1 'polypeptide(L)'
;MPSFEIFTSPDYRQTSGWMKFNQPLYRYGQKITGISLKFEKGEVIEFDAQEGKDLLTEIFEISGTKSLGEFSLTDGRHSRITKAMGETLYDENM
;
A
#
# COMPACT_ATOMS: atom_id res chain seq x y z
N MET A 1 -3.43 11.71 18.03
CA MET A 1 -3.38 10.48 17.22
C MET A 1 -4.76 10.27 16.61
N PRO A 2 -4.93 10.38 15.28
CA PRO A 2 -6.05 9.73 14.60
C PRO A 2 -5.76 8.21 14.53
N SER A 3 -6.80 7.40 14.72
CA SER A 3 -6.78 5.94 14.48
C SER A 3 -8.24 5.57 14.23
N PHE A 4 -8.61 5.60 12.95
CA PHE A 4 -9.97 5.41 12.46
C PHE A 4 -10.09 4.16 11.59
N GLU A 5 -8.96 3.50 11.31
CA GLU A 5 -8.93 2.25 10.58
C GLU A 5 -9.28 1.04 11.45
N ILE A 6 -9.93 0.06 10.84
CA ILE A 6 -10.05 -1.29 11.38
C ILE A 6 -9.17 -2.17 10.51
N PHE A 7 -8.13 -2.76 11.10
CA PHE A 7 -7.14 -3.54 10.37
C PHE A 7 -7.01 -4.97 10.88
N THR A 8 -6.53 -5.84 10.00
CA THR A 8 -6.22 -7.23 10.31
C THR A 8 -5.06 -7.71 9.45
N SER A 9 -4.43 -8.82 9.84
CA SER A 9 -3.42 -9.48 9.01
C SER A 9 -4.10 -10.54 8.15
N PRO A 10 -4.06 -10.43 6.81
CA PRO A 10 -4.58 -11.47 5.94
C PRO A 10 -3.69 -12.73 5.99
N ASP A 11 -4.24 -13.89 5.60
CA ASP A 11 -3.39 -15.02 5.24
C ASP A 11 -2.72 -14.73 3.90
N TYR A 12 -1.50 -14.19 3.96
CA TYR A 12 -0.77 -13.74 2.80
C TYR A 12 -0.67 -14.81 1.70
N ARG A 13 -0.58 -16.10 2.08
CA ARG A 13 -0.42 -17.25 1.17
C ARG A 13 -1.57 -17.42 0.18
N GLN A 14 -2.73 -16.86 0.49
CA GLN A 14 -3.95 -16.99 -0.31
C GLN A 14 -4.25 -15.75 -1.17
N THR A 15 -3.38 -14.73 -1.15
CA THR A 15 -3.59 -13.50 -1.93
C THR A 15 -3.46 -13.78 -3.44
N SER A 16 -4.44 -13.36 -4.23
CA SER A 16 -4.43 -13.46 -5.69
C SER A 16 -5.28 -12.35 -6.31
N GLY A 17 -4.86 -11.84 -7.47
CA GLY A 17 -5.58 -10.77 -8.18
C GLY A 17 -4.69 -9.59 -8.52
N TRP A 18 -5.26 -8.39 -8.58
CA TRP A 18 -4.53 -7.16 -8.90
C TRP A 18 -4.99 -6.01 -8.01
N MET A 19 -4.10 -5.03 -7.82
CA MET A 19 -4.37 -3.82 -7.05
C MET A 19 -3.75 -2.61 -7.74
N LYS A 20 -4.42 -1.46 -7.66
CA LYS A 20 -3.89 -0.16 -8.10
C LYS A 20 -4.04 0.85 -6.99
N PHE A 21 -2.99 1.61 -6.74
CA PHE A 21 -3.00 2.65 -5.72
C PHE A 21 -3.69 3.88 -6.29
N ASN A 22 -4.64 4.41 -5.53
CA ASN A 22 -5.34 5.65 -5.84
C ASN A 22 -4.71 6.88 -5.16
N GLN A 23 -3.68 6.68 -4.33
CA GLN A 23 -2.91 7.74 -3.67
C GLN A 23 -1.40 7.53 -3.90
N PRO A 24 -0.60 8.62 -3.91
CA PRO A 24 0.86 8.51 -3.94
C PRO A 24 1.40 7.87 -2.66
N LEU A 25 2.46 7.06 -2.79
CA LEU A 25 3.21 6.53 -1.66
C LEU A 25 4.45 7.39 -1.43
N TYR A 26 4.62 7.88 -0.20
CA TYR A 26 5.82 8.59 0.21
C TYR A 26 6.69 7.66 1.07
N ARG A 27 7.93 7.40 0.63
CA ARG A 27 8.90 6.57 1.37
C ARG A 27 10.28 7.17 1.26
N TYR A 28 10.96 7.32 2.39
CA TYR A 28 12.32 7.88 2.47
C TYR A 28 12.49 9.24 1.77
N GLY A 29 11.45 10.09 1.79
CA GLY A 29 11.44 11.39 1.10
C GLY A 29 11.26 11.30 -0.42
N GLN A 30 11.14 10.10 -0.97
CA GLN A 30 10.81 9.86 -2.38
C GLN A 30 9.33 9.56 -2.54
N LYS A 31 8.79 9.92 -3.70
CA LYS A 31 7.38 9.76 -4.07
C LYS A 31 7.27 8.68 -5.14
N ILE A 32 6.37 7.73 -4.92
CA ILE A 32 6.01 6.69 -5.89
C ILE A 32 4.55 6.91 -6.28
N THR A 33 4.26 6.93 -7.59
CA THR A 33 2.90 7.17 -8.09
C THR A 33 2.49 6.15 -9.14
N GLY A 34 1.17 5.94 -9.29
CA GLY A 34 0.63 5.03 -10.29
C GLY A 34 1.01 3.56 -10.05
N ILE A 35 1.14 3.15 -8.78
CA ILE A 35 1.53 1.79 -8.42
C ILE A 35 0.45 0.81 -8.87
N SER A 36 0.86 -0.25 -9.58
CA SER A 36 0.03 -1.40 -9.89
C SER A 36 0.74 -2.69 -9.50
N LEU A 37 0.02 -3.61 -8.86
CA LEU A 37 0.54 -4.88 -8.37
C LEU A 37 -0.34 -6.01 -8.86
N LYS A 38 0.25 -7.16 -9.17
CA LYS A 38 -0.44 -8.43 -9.44
C LYS A 38 0.08 -9.51 -8.52
N PHE A 39 -0.85 -10.21 -7.88
CA PHE A 39 -0.57 -11.25 -6.91
C PHE A 39 -0.96 -12.62 -7.45
N GLU A 40 -0.12 -13.62 -7.18
CA GLU A 40 -0.43 -15.03 -7.38
C GLU A 40 0.20 -15.85 -6.25
N LYS A 41 -0.59 -16.77 -5.64
CA LYS A 41 -0.13 -17.65 -4.55
C LYS A 41 0.55 -16.91 -3.39
N GLY A 42 0.05 -15.71 -3.10
CA GLY A 42 0.47 -14.89 -1.98
C GLY A 42 1.62 -13.93 -2.22
N GLU A 43 2.20 -13.93 -3.42
CA GLU A 43 3.36 -13.08 -3.75
C GLU A 43 3.04 -12.13 -4.92
N VAL A 44 3.66 -10.95 -4.91
CA VAL A 44 3.68 -10.04 -6.07
C VAL A 44 4.50 -10.68 -7.19
N ILE A 45 3.84 -11.01 -8.30
CA ILE A 45 4.46 -11.56 -9.52
C ILE A 45 4.78 -10.50 -10.56
N GLU A 46 4.02 -9.40 -10.59
CA GLU A 46 4.21 -8.28 -11.51
C GLU A 46 3.92 -6.98 -10.74
N PHE A 47 4.75 -5.96 -10.96
CA PHE A 47 4.54 -4.63 -10.41
C PHE A 47 5.00 -3.55 -11.38
N ASP A 48 4.37 -2.39 -11.30
CA ASP A 48 4.75 -1.20 -12.07
C ASP A 48 4.45 0.07 -11.28
N ALA A 49 5.11 1.17 -11.66
CA ALA A 49 4.86 2.50 -11.14
C ALA A 49 5.13 3.55 -12.24
N GLN A 50 4.33 4.61 -12.26
CA GLN A 50 4.50 5.73 -13.18
C GLN A 50 5.71 6.60 -12.79
N GLU A 51 5.90 6.82 -11.49
CA GLU A 51 7.07 7.51 -10.92
C GLU A 51 7.60 6.69 -9.75
N GLY A 52 8.92 6.67 -9.53
CA GLY A 52 9.54 5.97 -8.39
C GLY A 52 9.66 4.46 -8.54
N LYS A 53 9.64 3.93 -9.78
CA LYS A 53 9.75 2.49 -10.06
C LYS A 53 11.05 1.87 -9.55
N ASP A 54 12.17 2.59 -9.60
CA ASP A 54 13.46 2.10 -9.11
C ASP A 54 13.41 1.82 -7.61
N LEU A 55 12.89 2.78 -6.82
CA LEU A 55 12.67 2.58 -5.38
C LEU A 55 11.71 1.42 -5.10
N LEU A 56 10.61 1.31 -5.87
CA LEU A 56 9.68 0.19 -5.73
C LEU A 56 10.37 -1.17 -6.00
N THR A 57 11.29 -1.19 -6.96
CA THR A 57 12.09 -2.38 -7.30
C THR A 57 13.01 -2.74 -6.15
N GLU A 58 13.77 -1.77 -5.62
CA GLU A 58 14.66 -1.96 -4.45
C GLU A 58 13.88 -2.51 -3.24
N ILE A 59 12.67 -2.01 -2.98
CA ILE A 59 11.80 -2.52 -1.90
C ILE A 59 11.48 -4.00 -2.12
N PHE A 60 11.14 -4.40 -3.35
CA PHE A 60 10.79 -5.78 -3.68
C PHE A 60 11.97 -6.74 -3.81
N GLU A 61 13.22 -6.26 -3.79
CA GLU A 61 14.41 -7.11 -3.66
C GLU A 61 14.60 -7.64 -2.24
N ILE A 62 14.02 -6.97 -1.24
CA ILE A 62 14.09 -7.41 0.16
C ILE A 62 13.17 -8.62 0.37
N SER A 63 13.69 -9.67 0.99
CA SER A 63 12.92 -10.89 1.28
C SER A 63 11.68 -10.58 2.12
N GLY A 64 10.52 -11.08 1.69
CA GLY A 64 9.25 -10.97 2.41
C GLY A 64 8.43 -9.71 2.12
N THR A 65 8.92 -8.76 1.31
CA THR A 65 8.16 -7.54 0.96
C THR A 65 7.13 -7.74 -0.14
N LYS A 66 7.15 -8.88 -0.82
CA LYS A 66 6.20 -9.25 -1.88
C LYS A 66 4.91 -9.91 -1.35
N SER A 67 4.78 -10.05 -0.05
CA SER A 67 3.59 -10.58 0.64
C SER A 67 2.80 -9.47 1.35
N LEU A 68 1.48 -9.61 1.47
CA LEU A 68 0.65 -8.69 2.25
C LEU A 68 0.74 -8.98 3.75
N GLY A 69 1.11 -7.99 4.56
CA GLY A 69 1.15 -8.11 6.02
C GLY A 69 -0.10 -7.56 6.73
N GLU A 70 -0.81 -6.63 6.08
CA GLU A 70 -1.92 -5.91 6.67
C GLU A 70 -2.99 -5.60 5.61
N PHE A 71 -4.24 -5.61 6.06
CA PHE A 71 -5.39 -5.11 5.32
C PHE A 71 -6.20 -4.24 6.27
N SER A 72 -6.37 -2.97 5.91
CA SER A 72 -7.14 -2.01 6.68
C SER A 72 -8.37 -1.53 5.91
N LEU A 73 -9.44 -1.26 6.66
CA LEU A 73 -10.66 -0.65 6.19
C LEU A 73 -10.88 0.64 6.97
N THR A 74 -10.89 1.75 6.24
CA THR A 74 -11.20 3.07 6.77
C THR A 74 -12.49 3.57 6.14
N ASP A 75 -13.38 4.12 6.96
CA ASP A 75 -14.66 4.67 6.52
C ASP A 75 -14.64 6.19 6.73
N GLY A 76 -14.84 6.94 5.65
CA GLY A 76 -14.89 8.41 5.67
C GLY A 76 -16.02 9.02 6.52
N ARG A 77 -16.95 8.21 7.05
CA ARG A 77 -17.91 8.64 8.08
C ARG A 77 -17.26 8.76 9.46
N HIS A 78 -16.20 7.99 9.70
CA HIS A 78 -15.49 7.93 10.98
C HIS A 78 -14.19 8.74 10.92
N SER A 79 -13.48 8.69 9.78
CA SER A 79 -12.35 9.57 9.55
C SER A 79 -12.79 10.98 9.16
N ARG A 80 -12.12 11.97 9.73
CA ARG A 80 -12.24 13.39 9.32
C ARG A 80 -11.12 13.82 8.38
N ILE A 81 -10.22 12.92 7.98
CA ILE A 81 -9.11 13.19 7.08
C ILE A 81 -9.63 12.99 5.66
N THR A 82 -9.82 14.08 4.92
CA THR A 82 -10.45 14.02 3.58
C THR A 82 -9.48 14.34 2.44
N LYS A 83 -8.18 14.49 2.72
CA LYS A 83 -7.16 14.90 1.74
C LYS A 83 -5.84 14.21 2.07
N ALA A 84 -5.12 13.81 1.03
CA ALA A 84 -3.77 13.25 1.18
C ALA A 84 -2.86 14.30 1.81
N MET A 85 -2.19 13.92 2.89
CA MET A 85 -1.31 14.75 3.70
C MET A 85 0.16 14.44 3.43
N GLY A 86 0.47 13.36 2.70
CA GLY A 86 1.83 12.98 2.33
C GLY A 86 2.60 12.33 3.48
N GLU A 87 1.89 11.80 4.46
CA GLU A 87 2.40 11.16 5.67
C GLU A 87 1.57 9.90 5.92
N THR A 88 2.20 8.74 6.00
CA THR A 88 1.52 7.43 6.06
C THR A 88 0.46 7.38 7.16
N LEU A 89 0.76 7.90 8.36
CA LEU A 89 -0.17 7.91 9.50
C LEU A 89 -1.51 8.61 9.21
N TYR A 90 -1.50 9.65 8.38
CA TYR A 90 -2.72 10.38 8.03
C TYR A 90 -3.38 9.77 6.80
N ASP A 91 -2.58 9.34 5.83
CA ASP A 91 -3.07 8.81 4.55
C ASP A 91 -3.71 7.41 4.70
N GLU A 92 -3.28 6.59 5.68
CA GLU A 92 -3.92 5.29 6.02
C GLU A 92 -5.29 5.47 6.71
N ASN A 93 -5.47 6.62 7.37
CA ASN A 93 -6.67 6.97 8.09
C ASN A 93 -7.60 7.87 7.26
N MET A 94 -7.50 7.92 5.93
CA MET A 94 -8.42 8.67 5.06
C MET A 94 -9.75 7.95 4.80
#